data_AF-A0A558FAF4-F1
#
_entry.id   AF-A0A558FAF4-F1
#
_cell.length_a   1.000
_cell.length_b   1.000
_cell.length_c   1.000
_cell.angle_alpha   90.00
_cell.angle_beta   90.00
_cell.angle_gamma   90.00
#
_symmetry.space_group_name_H-M   'P 1'
#
loop_
_entity.id
_entity.type
_entity.pdbx_description
1 polymer ?
#
loop_
_entity_poly.entity_id
_entity_poly.type
_entity_poly.pdbx_seq_one_letter_code
_entity_poly.pdbx_strand_id
1 'polypeptide(L)'
;ATMTIAVLLSFTFTMEPSQGMILLLGIYGGAVYAGSIPAILIRTPGTPSAAATIFDGHPLSQKGEAGRAIRVSTIASFVGGVISVFALMFFSPVIADAALRFRSPEFFALAFFGLTIIASVSGDSLTKGMVSGLLGMLVATVGIDPVTGFHRFTFDIPELLTGVEFIAVMIGLFGIA
;
A
#
# COMPACT_ATOMS: atom_id res chain seq x y z
N ALA A 1 10.22 -2.46 0.62
CA ALA A 1 10.52 -1.10 1.13
C ALA A 1 10.65 -1.09 2.66
N THR A 2 9.63 -1.53 3.38
CA THR A 2 9.57 -1.58 4.86
C THR A 2 10.76 -2.28 5.51
N MET A 3 11.13 -3.48 5.07
CA MET A 3 12.29 -4.21 5.61
C MET A 3 13.62 -3.46 5.42
N THR A 4 13.88 -2.93 4.22
CA THR A 4 15.10 -2.16 3.93
C THR A 4 15.19 -0.89 4.78
N ILE A 5 14.06 -0.19 4.95
CA ILE A 5 13.96 1.00 5.80
C ILE A 5 14.21 0.63 7.26
N ALA A 6 13.63 -0.46 7.76
CA ALA A 6 13.81 -0.89 9.15
C ALA A 6 15.28 -1.22 9.46
N VAL A 7 16.00 -1.89 8.55
CA VAL A 7 17.43 -2.19 8.72
C VAL A 7 18.28 -0.92 8.67
N LEU A 8 17.98 0.01 7.76
CA LEU A 8 18.76 1.23 7.58
C LEU A 8 18.40 2.35 8.55
N LEU A 9 17.25 2.27 9.23
CA LEU A 9 16.83 3.21 10.27
C LEU A 9 17.89 3.32 11.38
N SER A 10 18.43 2.19 11.84
CA SER A 10 19.50 2.16 12.84
C SER A 10 20.75 2.93 12.39
N PHE A 11 21.04 2.96 11.09
CA PHE A 11 22.16 3.71 10.53
C PHE A 11 21.89 5.23 10.49
N THR A 12 20.61 5.64 10.42
CA THR A 12 20.25 7.07 10.43
C THR A 12 20.37 7.73 11.80
N PHE A 13 20.44 6.97 12.88
CA PHE A 13 20.56 7.51 14.24
C PHE A 13 21.90 8.23 14.49
N THR A 14 22.92 7.93 13.70
CA THR A 14 24.22 8.61 13.76
C THR A 14 24.32 9.80 12.81
N MET A 15 23.29 10.04 11.98
CA MET A 15 23.24 11.11 10.98
C MET A 15 22.44 12.31 11.49
N GLU A 16 22.65 13.47 10.86
CA GLU A 16 21.77 14.62 11.07
C GLU A 16 20.34 14.26 10.62
N PRO A 17 19.27 14.63 11.36
CA PRO A 17 17.90 14.21 11.07
C PRO A 17 17.44 14.52 9.64
N SER A 18 17.90 15.64 9.07
CA SER A 18 17.62 16.03 7.69
C SER A 18 18.19 15.01 6.69
N GLN A 19 19.46 14.63 6.87
CA GLN A 19 20.14 13.66 6.02
C GLN A 19 19.57 12.25 6.17
N GLY A 20 19.24 11.86 7.41
CA GLY A 20 18.58 10.58 7.69
C GLY A 20 17.23 10.46 6.97
N MET A 21 16.40 11.50 7.03
CA MET A 21 15.10 11.53 6.35
C MET A 21 15.24 11.46 4.83
N ILE A 22 16.18 12.22 4.24
CA ILE A 22 16.44 12.18 2.79
C ILE A 22 16.86 10.76 2.35
N LEU A 23 17.74 10.11 3.12
CA LEU A 23 18.19 8.75 2.84
C LEU A 23 17.01 7.76 2.85
N LEU A 24 16.20 7.76 3.91
CA LEU A 24 15.07 6.84 4.06
C LEU A 24 14.02 7.06 2.96
N LEU A 25 13.75 8.32 2.59
CA LEU A 25 12.83 8.64 1.49
C LEU A 25 13.37 8.17 0.13
N GLY A 26 14.67 8.33 -0.12
CA GLY A 26 15.32 7.83 -1.34
C GLY A 26 15.22 6.31 -1.47
N ILE A 27 15.48 5.59 -0.38
CA ILE A 27 15.33 4.13 -0.32
C ILE A 27 13.87 3.72 -0.54
N TYR A 28 12.93 4.41 0.10
CA TYR A 28 11.50 4.15 -0.07
C TYR A 28 11.09 4.27 -1.54
N GLY A 29 11.40 5.41 -2.19
CA GLY A 29 11.06 5.66 -3.58
C GLY A 29 11.68 4.63 -4.53
N GLY A 30 12.97 4.33 -4.35
CA GLY A 30 13.67 3.31 -5.14
C GLY A 30 13.08 1.91 -4.96
N ALA A 31 12.78 1.51 -3.73
CA ALA A 31 12.22 0.20 -3.43
C ALA A 31 10.79 0.04 -3.96
N VAL A 32 9.97 1.09 -3.94
CA VAL A 32 8.61 1.06 -4.50
C VAL A 32 8.65 0.91 -6.01
N TYR A 33 9.53 1.66 -6.69
CA TYR A 33 9.73 1.55 -8.14
C TYR A 33 10.31 0.18 -8.54
N ALA A 34 11.27 -0.35 -7.78
CA ALA A 34 11.92 -1.63 -8.09
C ALA A 34 10.92 -2.80 -8.20
N GLY A 35 9.80 -2.73 -7.48
CA GLY A 35 8.71 -3.72 -7.58
C GLY A 35 8.03 -3.81 -8.95
N SER A 36 8.15 -2.77 -9.79
CA SER A 36 7.61 -2.76 -11.16
C SER A 36 8.41 -3.59 -12.15
N ILE A 37 9.71 -3.80 -11.90
CA ILE A 37 10.60 -4.57 -12.80
C ILE A 37 10.17 -6.06 -12.88
N PRO A 38 10.03 -6.80 -11.76
CA PRO A 38 9.55 -8.18 -11.81
C PRO A 38 8.08 -8.26 -12.25
N ALA A 39 7.27 -7.23 -11.98
CA ALA A 39 5.89 -7.15 -12.48
C ALA A 39 5.83 -7.15 -14.01
N ILE A 40 6.73 -6.39 -14.66
CA ILE A 40 6.85 -6.31 -16.13
C ILE A 40 7.43 -7.61 -16.70
N LEU A 41 8.55 -8.09 -16.14
CA LEU A 41 9.31 -9.18 -16.76
C LEU A 41 8.66 -10.55 -16.57
N ILE A 42 8.25 -10.87 -15.35
CA ILE A 42 7.83 -12.23 -14.96
C ILE A 42 6.43 -12.28 -14.36
N ARG A 43 5.64 -11.21 -14.51
CA ARG A 43 4.24 -11.12 -14.05
C ARG A 43 4.09 -11.29 -12.53
N THR A 44 5.13 -10.98 -11.75
CA THR A 44 5.11 -11.12 -10.29
C THR A 44 5.32 -9.74 -9.65
N PRO A 45 4.27 -9.10 -9.11
CA PRO A 45 4.38 -7.76 -8.56
C PRO A 45 5.07 -7.80 -7.19
N GLY A 46 6.09 -6.95 -7.01
CA GLY A 46 6.74 -6.79 -5.70
C GLY A 46 6.03 -5.83 -4.74
N THR A 47 5.07 -5.05 -5.25
CA THR A 47 4.27 -4.09 -4.47
C THR A 47 2.81 -4.09 -4.96
N PRO A 48 1.82 -3.77 -4.10
CA PRO A 48 0.41 -3.71 -4.52
C PRO A 48 0.16 -2.70 -5.65
N SER A 49 0.87 -1.56 -5.63
CA SER A 49 0.78 -0.56 -6.70
C SER A 49 1.33 -1.07 -8.04
N ALA A 50 2.29 -2.00 -8.03
CA ALA A 50 2.84 -2.61 -9.24
C ALA A 50 1.90 -3.67 -9.85
N ALA A 51 0.83 -4.08 -9.15
CA ALA A 51 -0.17 -4.99 -9.72
C ALA A 51 -0.84 -4.36 -10.95
N ALA A 52 -1.13 -3.05 -10.91
CA ALA A 52 -1.65 -2.33 -12.07
C ALA A 52 -0.65 -2.32 -13.25
N THR A 53 0.65 -2.25 -12.95
CA THR A 53 1.72 -2.26 -13.97
C THR A 53 1.78 -3.58 -14.74
N ILE A 54 1.26 -4.68 -14.19
CA ILE A 54 1.22 -5.98 -14.89
C ILE A 54 0.35 -5.91 -16.13
N PHE A 55 -0.80 -5.24 -16.04
CA PHE A 55 -1.81 -5.22 -17.11
C PHE A 55 -1.25 -4.66 -18.42
N ASP A 56 -0.41 -3.62 -18.33
CA ASP A 56 0.21 -3.00 -19.51
C ASP A 56 1.65 -3.51 -19.74
N GLY A 57 2.41 -3.67 -18.66
CA GLY A 57 3.84 -3.94 -18.69
C GLY A 57 4.20 -5.35 -19.12
N HIS A 58 3.48 -6.36 -18.61
CA HIS A 58 3.79 -7.76 -18.95
C HIS A 58 3.48 -8.10 -20.42
N PRO A 59 2.36 -7.67 -21.02
CA PRO A 59 2.11 -7.86 -22.45
C PRO A 59 3.16 -7.18 -23.35
N LEU A 60 3.67 -6.01 -22.96
CA LEU A 60 4.78 -5.35 -23.67
C LEU A 60 6.08 -6.15 -23.56
N SER A 61 6.36 -6.73 -22.38
CA SER A 61 7.50 -7.64 -22.19
C SER A 61 7.43 -8.88 -23.08
N GLN A 62 6.25 -9.51 -23.18
CA GLN A 62 6.01 -10.68 -24.03
C GLN A 62 6.20 -10.39 -25.53
N LYS A 63 6.00 -9.14 -25.96
CA LYS A 63 6.25 -8.67 -27.34
C LYS A 63 7.73 -8.38 -27.63
N GLY A 64 8.64 -8.64 -26.67
CA GLY A 64 10.05 -8.28 -26.77
C GLY A 64 10.33 -6.80 -26.49
N GLU A 65 9.32 -6.02 -26.10
CA GLU A 65 9.44 -4.58 -25.78
C GLU A 65 9.69 -4.33 -24.28
N ALA A 66 10.28 -5.29 -23.55
CA ALA A 66 10.54 -5.19 -22.12
C ALA A 66 11.31 -3.91 -21.73
N GLY A 67 12.34 -3.55 -22.51
CA GLY A 67 13.10 -2.32 -22.29
C GLY A 67 12.28 -1.03 -22.50
N ARG A 68 11.27 -1.05 -23.38
CA ARG A 68 10.34 0.07 -23.53
C ARG A 68 9.39 0.15 -22.33
N ALA A 69 8.81 -0.98 -21.91
CA ALA A 69 7.93 -1.06 -20.75
C ALA A 69 8.60 -0.53 -19.48
N ILE A 70 9.84 -0.97 -19.22
CA ILE A 70 10.63 -0.49 -18.07
C ILE A 70 10.88 1.01 -18.16
N ARG A 71 11.33 1.54 -19.31
CA ARG A 71 11.57 2.98 -19.49
C ARG A 71 10.32 3.83 -19.24
N VAL A 72 9.17 3.40 -19.77
CA VAL A 72 7.89 4.09 -19.55
C VAL A 72 7.54 4.06 -18.06
N SER A 73 7.66 2.91 -17.40
CA SER A 73 7.46 2.78 -15.95
C SER A 73 8.37 3.71 -15.16
N THR A 74 9.65 3.80 -15.50
CA THR A 74 10.62 4.70 -14.83
C THR A 74 10.20 6.16 -14.96
N ILE A 75 9.90 6.62 -16.18
CA ILE A 75 9.55 8.01 -16.44
C ILE A 75 8.22 8.36 -15.77
N ALA A 76 7.22 7.50 -15.88
CA ALA A 76 5.92 7.68 -15.22
C ALA A 76 6.07 7.76 -13.70
N SER A 77 6.89 6.87 -13.10
CA SER A 77 7.16 6.88 -11.65
C SER A 77 7.91 8.13 -11.21
N PHE A 78 8.88 8.60 -12.01
CA PHE A 78 9.62 9.82 -11.70
C PHE A 78 8.72 11.06 -11.75
N VAL A 79 7.97 11.22 -12.84
CA VAL A 79 7.05 12.36 -13.02
C VAL A 79 5.95 12.32 -11.97
N GLY A 80 5.34 11.15 -11.73
CA GLY A 80 4.36 10.97 -10.67
C GLY A 80 4.92 11.26 -9.28
N GLY A 81 6.16 10.85 -9.00
CA GLY A 81 6.86 11.15 -7.75
C GLY A 81 7.07 12.65 -7.56
N VAL A 82 7.56 13.36 -8.59
CA VAL A 82 7.75 14.82 -8.54
C VAL A 82 6.42 15.54 -8.33
N ILE A 83 5.39 15.20 -9.10
CA ILE A 83 4.05 15.79 -8.96
C ILE A 83 3.49 15.52 -7.56
N SER A 84 3.66 14.30 -7.04
CA SER A 84 3.23 13.92 -5.69
C SER A 84 3.89 14.76 -4.62
N VAL A 85 5.20 15.04 -4.72
CA VAL A 85 5.91 15.91 -3.77
C VAL A 85 5.34 17.32 -3.78
N PHE A 86 5.11 17.91 -4.96
CA PHE A 86 4.50 19.24 -5.04
C PHE A 86 3.07 19.23 -4.50
N ALA A 87 2.25 18.25 -4.88
CA ALA A 87 0.89 18.11 -4.36
C ALA A 87 0.90 17.99 -2.83
N LEU A 88 1.76 17.15 -2.27
CA LEU A 88 1.89 17.00 -0.83
C LEU A 88 2.31 18.32 -0.18
N MET A 89 3.26 19.06 -0.76
CA MET A 89 3.69 20.36 -0.24
C MET A 89 2.53 21.37 -0.12
N PHE A 90 1.62 21.41 -1.11
CA PHE A 90 0.47 22.31 -1.08
C PHE A 90 -0.69 21.80 -0.22
N PHE A 91 -0.98 20.51 -0.26
CA PHE A 91 -2.14 19.92 0.41
C PHE A 91 -1.85 19.45 1.84
N SER A 92 -0.60 19.20 2.21
CA SER A 92 -0.20 18.77 3.56
C SER A 92 -0.79 19.62 4.68
N PRO A 93 -0.72 20.97 4.67
CA PRO A 93 -1.30 21.77 5.76
C PRO A 93 -2.82 21.61 5.84
N VAL A 94 -3.50 21.58 4.69
CA VAL A 94 -4.97 21.40 4.63
C VAL A 94 -5.37 20.03 5.16
N ILE A 95 -4.62 18.98 4.79
CA ILE A 95 -4.85 17.62 5.27
C ILE A 95 -4.60 17.52 6.77
N ALA A 96 -3.55 18.17 7.29
CA ALA A 96 -3.24 18.19 8.72
C ALA A 96 -4.36 18.88 9.53
N ASP A 97 -4.83 20.04 9.09
CA ASP A 97 -5.93 20.75 9.74
C ASP A 97 -7.24 19.96 9.68
N ALA A 98 -7.52 19.30 8.55
CA ALA A 98 -8.68 18.43 8.42
C ALA A 98 -8.57 17.23 9.37
N ALA A 99 -7.42 16.57 9.44
CA ALA A 99 -7.17 15.42 10.31
C ALA A 99 -7.33 15.76 11.80
N LEU A 100 -6.91 16.96 12.22
CA LEU A 100 -7.10 17.43 13.60
C LEU A 100 -8.58 17.66 13.96
N ARG A 101 -9.43 17.88 12.96
CA ARG A 101 -10.89 18.06 13.13
C ARG A 101 -11.67 16.76 13.06
N PHE A 102 -11.08 15.65 12.60
CA PHE A 102 -11.74 14.35 12.55
C PHE A 102 -12.04 13.88 13.97
N ARG A 103 -13.33 13.67 14.26
CA ARG A 103 -13.81 13.11 15.52
C ARG A 103 -14.59 11.83 15.22
N SER A 104 -15.16 11.23 16.26
CA SER A 104 -15.93 9.98 16.17
C SER A 104 -17.01 9.99 15.07
N PRO A 105 -17.77 11.07 14.82
CA PRO A 105 -18.77 11.10 13.74
C PRO A 105 -18.14 10.96 12.34
N GLU A 106 -17.02 11.64 12.09
CA GLU A 106 -16.34 11.61 10.79
C GLU A 106 -15.73 10.23 10.53
N PHE A 107 -15.16 9.58 11.55
CA PHE A 107 -14.69 8.19 11.45
C PHE A 107 -15.83 7.22 11.12
N PHE A 108 -17.00 7.39 11.75
CA PHE A 108 -18.18 6.58 11.43
C PHE A 108 -18.64 6.80 9.98
N ALA A 109 -18.73 8.07 9.55
CA ALA A 109 -19.11 8.41 8.19
C ALA A 109 -18.13 7.82 7.16
N LEU A 110 -16.83 7.83 7.45
CA LEU A 110 -15.79 7.27 6.59
C LEU A 110 -15.88 5.73 6.51
N ALA A 111 -16.14 5.06 7.64
CA ALA A 111 -16.37 3.62 7.67
C ALA A 111 -17.64 3.23 6.89
N PHE A 112 -18.74 3.98 7.07
CA PHE A 112 -19.98 3.77 6.33
C PHE A 112 -19.78 4.00 4.83
N PHE A 113 -19.06 5.05 4.46
CA PHE A 113 -18.70 5.33 3.07
C PHE A 113 -17.88 4.18 2.46
N GLY A 114 -16.91 3.64 3.19
CA GLY A 114 -16.17 2.44 2.75
C GLY A 114 -17.08 1.23 2.49
N LEU A 115 -18.04 0.97 3.38
CA LEU A 115 -19.04 -0.09 3.20
C LEU A 115 -19.92 0.15 1.95
N THR A 116 -20.30 1.40 1.68
CA THR A 116 -21.05 1.74 0.45
C THR A 116 -20.25 1.53 -0.81
N ILE A 117 -18.93 1.78 -0.79
CA ILE A 117 -18.04 1.48 -1.92
C ILE A 117 -18.01 -0.02 -2.19
N ILE A 118 -17.87 -0.85 -1.16
CA ILE A 118 -17.92 -2.31 -1.31
C ILE A 118 -19.22 -2.72 -1.99
N ALA A 119 -20.36 -2.22 -1.52
CA ALA A 119 -21.67 -2.49 -2.13
C ALA A 119 -21.71 -2.03 -3.61
N SER A 120 -21.15 -0.87 -3.93
CA SER A 120 -21.13 -0.33 -5.30
C SER A 120 -20.25 -1.13 -6.28
N VAL A 121 -19.11 -1.64 -5.83
CA VAL A 121 -18.16 -2.40 -6.66
C VAL A 121 -18.63 -3.84 -6.90
N SER A 122 -19.55 -4.33 -6.06
CA SER A 122 -20.04 -5.72 -6.08
C SER A 122 -20.90 -6.08 -7.30
N GLY A 123 -21.32 -5.08 -8.11
CA GLY A 123 -22.04 -5.28 -9.36
C GLY A 123 -23.28 -6.17 -9.22
N ASP A 124 -23.40 -7.16 -10.10
CA ASP A 124 -24.55 -8.08 -10.18
C ASP A 124 -24.68 -9.04 -8.98
N SER A 125 -23.66 -9.16 -8.13
CA SER A 125 -23.65 -10.11 -7.00
C SER A 125 -23.36 -9.43 -5.66
N LEU A 126 -24.26 -8.50 -5.29
CA LEU A 126 -24.21 -7.75 -4.03
C LEU A 126 -24.02 -8.65 -2.79
N THR A 127 -24.66 -9.82 -2.77
CA THR A 127 -24.53 -10.79 -1.67
C THR A 127 -23.11 -11.34 -1.53
N LYS A 128 -22.46 -11.70 -2.64
CA LYS A 128 -21.07 -12.20 -2.63
C LYS A 128 -20.12 -11.10 -2.19
N GLY A 129 -20.33 -9.89 -2.68
CA GLY A 129 -19.53 -8.73 -2.30
C GLY A 129 -19.65 -8.37 -0.82
N MET A 130 -20.87 -8.33 -0.27
CA MET A 130 -21.10 -8.12 1.16
C MET A 130 -20.47 -9.22 2.03
N VAL A 131 -20.60 -10.49 1.64
CA VAL A 131 -19.97 -11.61 2.36
C VAL A 131 -18.43 -11.50 2.30
N SER A 132 -17.85 -11.17 1.15
CA SER A 132 -16.40 -10.95 1.04
C SER A 132 -15.92 -9.75 1.86
N GLY A 133 -16.71 -8.68 1.93
CA GLY A 133 -16.43 -7.50 2.75
C GLY A 133 -16.46 -7.82 4.24
N LEU A 134 -17.47 -8.56 4.69
CA LEU A 134 -17.59 -9.03 6.08
C LEU A 134 -16.44 -9.96 6.47
N LEU A 135 -16.06 -10.90 5.58
CA LEU A 135 -14.90 -11.76 5.79
C LEU A 135 -13.60 -10.95 5.85
N GLY A 136 -13.42 -9.98 4.95
CA GLY A 136 -12.27 -9.08 4.97
C GLY A 136 -12.18 -8.26 6.25
N MET A 137 -13.31 -7.73 6.74
CA MET A 137 -13.37 -7.01 8.01
C MET A 137 -13.03 -7.92 9.19
N LEU A 138 -13.53 -9.16 9.23
CA LEU A 138 -13.17 -10.13 10.27
C LEU A 138 -11.66 -10.38 10.31
N VAL A 139 -11.04 -10.62 9.15
CA VAL A 139 -9.59 -10.82 9.06
C VAL A 139 -8.82 -9.56 9.49
N ALA A 140 -9.31 -8.37 9.16
CA ALA A 140 -8.69 -7.11 9.56
C ALA A 140 -8.77 -6.81 11.07
N THR A 141 -9.67 -7.48 11.81
CA THR A 141 -9.75 -7.34 13.28
C THR A 141 -8.73 -8.16 14.05
N VAL A 142 -7.94 -9.00 13.36
CA VAL A 142 -6.87 -9.80 13.98
C VAL A 142 -5.67 -8.89 14.28
N GLY A 143 -5.22 -8.88 15.54
CA GLY A 143 -4.04 -8.13 15.99
C GLY A 143 -4.30 -7.27 17.24
N ILE A 144 -3.38 -6.35 17.50
CA ILE A 144 -3.53 -5.37 18.58
C ILE A 144 -4.45 -4.24 18.14
N ASP A 145 -5.48 -3.98 18.93
CA ASP A 145 -6.37 -2.83 18.72
C ASP A 145 -5.59 -1.51 18.91
N PRO A 146 -5.54 -0.61 17.92
CA PRO A 146 -4.72 0.61 17.99
C PRO A 146 -5.27 1.67 18.95
N VAL A 147 -6.54 1.56 19.37
CA VAL A 147 -7.22 2.52 20.25
C VAL A 147 -7.12 2.07 21.70
N THR A 148 -7.31 0.77 21.94
CA THR A 148 -7.46 0.21 23.29
C THR A 148 -6.29 -0.68 23.72
N GLY A 149 -5.43 -1.12 22.80
CA GLY A 149 -4.27 -1.97 23.06
C GLY A 149 -4.61 -3.44 23.36
N PHE A 150 -5.88 -3.83 23.32
CA PHE A 150 -6.27 -5.23 23.55
C PHE A 150 -5.91 -6.13 22.36
N HIS A 151 -5.45 -7.34 22.69
CA HIS A 151 -5.22 -8.40 21.70
C HIS A 151 -6.54 -9.00 21.22
N ARG A 152 -6.78 -8.99 19.91
CA ARG A 152 -7.97 -9.57 19.28
C ARG A 152 -7.54 -10.70 18.34
N PHE A 153 -8.06 -11.90 18.57
CA PHE A 153 -7.82 -13.08 17.72
C PHE A 153 -6.34 -13.44 17.49
N THR A 154 -5.45 -13.12 18.44
CA THR A 154 -4.01 -13.43 18.34
C THR A 154 -3.66 -14.86 18.75
N PHE A 155 -4.55 -15.56 19.46
CA PHE A 155 -4.41 -16.98 19.86
C PHE A 155 -3.04 -17.36 20.46
N ASP A 156 -2.38 -16.41 21.15
CA ASP A 156 -1.04 -16.56 21.73
C ASP A 156 0.10 -16.82 20.71
N ILE A 157 -0.14 -16.51 19.43
CA ILE A 157 0.84 -16.58 18.34
C ILE A 157 1.47 -15.18 18.14
N PRO A 158 2.79 -15.01 18.35
CA PRO A 158 3.45 -13.71 18.24
C PRO A 158 3.28 -13.04 16.88
N GLU A 159 3.26 -13.80 15.79
CA GLU A 159 3.12 -13.28 14.43
C GLU A 159 1.75 -12.64 14.17
N LEU A 160 0.72 -13.05 14.92
CA LEU A 160 -0.63 -12.49 14.81
C LEU A 160 -0.76 -11.17 15.57
N LEU A 161 0.21 -10.77 16.40
CA LEU A 161 0.18 -9.48 17.11
C LEU A 161 0.19 -8.29 16.14
N THR A 162 0.95 -8.41 15.06
CA THR A 162 1.01 -7.44 13.96
C THR A 162 -0.20 -7.50 13.03
N GLY A 163 -1.11 -8.46 13.25
CA GLY A 163 -2.24 -8.72 12.38
C GLY A 163 -1.85 -9.35 11.05
N VAL A 164 -2.82 -9.48 10.15
CA VAL A 164 -2.58 -10.03 8.81
C VAL A 164 -2.07 -8.91 7.90
N GLU A 165 -0.84 -9.06 7.38
CA GLU A 165 -0.21 -8.04 6.56
C GLU A 165 -0.95 -7.86 5.22
N PHE A 166 -1.54 -6.67 5.01
CA PHE A 166 -2.31 -6.35 3.81
C PHE A 166 -1.52 -6.60 2.50
N ILE A 167 -0.23 -6.27 2.50
CA ILE A 167 0.65 -6.47 1.34
C ILE A 167 0.78 -7.96 1.01
N ALA A 168 0.99 -8.82 2.02
CA ALA A 168 1.13 -10.26 1.82
C ALA A 168 -0.17 -10.87 1.27
N VAL A 169 -1.33 -10.45 1.79
CA VAL A 169 -2.65 -10.88 1.28
C VAL A 169 -2.84 -10.49 -0.18
N MET A 170 -2.49 -9.26 -0.54
CA MET A 170 -2.59 -8.79 -1.93
C MET A 170 -1.66 -9.55 -2.87
N ILE A 171 -0.40 -9.77 -2.49
CA ILE A 171 0.56 -10.56 -3.29
C ILE A 171 0.04 -11.99 -3.49
N GLY A 172 -0.48 -12.63 -2.42
CA GLY A 172 -1.06 -13.97 -2.51
C GLY A 172 -2.29 -14.03 -3.41
N LEU A 173 -3.21 -13.06 -3.28
CA LEU A 173 -4.42 -12.98 -4.09
C LEU A 173 -4.09 -12.79 -5.58
N PHE A 174 -3.17 -11.88 -5.91
CA PHE A 174 -2.75 -11.63 -7.28
C PHE A 174 -1.82 -12.70 -7.86
N GLY A 175 -1.14 -13.49 -7.01
CA GLY A 175 -0.33 -14.63 -7.46
C GLY A 175 -1.17 -15.84 -7.88
N ILE A 176 -2.40 -15.96 -7.38
CA ILE A 176 -3.34 -17.04 -7.70
C ILE A 176 -4.21 -16.73 -8.94
N ALA A 177 -4.46 -15.45 -9.22
CA ALA A 177 -5.32 -14.96 -10.31
C ALA A 177 -4.58 -14.74 -11.64
#